data_AF-A0A1F8M3C1-F1
#
_entry.id   AF-A0A1F8M3C1-F1
#
_cell.length_a   1.000
_cell.length_b   1.000
_cell.length_c   1.000
_cell.angle_alpha   90.00
_cell.angle_beta   90.00
_cell.angle_gamma   90.00
#
_symmetry.space_group_name_H-M   'P 1'
#
loop_
_entity.id
_entity.type
_entity.pdbx_description
1 polymer ?
#
loop_
_entity_poly.entity_id
_entity_poly.type
_entity_poly.pdbx_seq_one_letter_code
_entity_poly.pdbx_strand_id
1 'polypeptide(L)'
;MTDDMVGYFKSFFETPSALGLGLAIVFGAVWLACYWPPLFKKPWLWAVLVSSAFLTLAAVCFIQYPLQVWAGQALNHFWSQEVLMRWILLAAIPQMLLTGLVQEGSKLVPVVVYWWRSGRSLDPKLGLVIGAVAGAGFAIFEAQGILSEWTLELVQTYGFVALLAFWERFFTVAAHIAFSALAGYGLAKGWGWQFYLMTSFLHGLLNYSVVFRAAGLFTDIHTEIYIAVLAVLATAWALWLRWRKTASATEPAISPP
;
A
#
# COMPACT_ATOMS: atom_id res chain seq x y z
N MET A 1 -0.82 4.99 -25.89
CA MET A 1 -1.59 5.00 -24.63
C MET A 1 -2.26 3.66 -24.37
N THR A 2 -3.22 3.21 -25.19
CA THR A 2 -3.85 1.88 -24.99
C THR A 2 -2.83 0.74 -25.02
N ASP A 3 -1.93 0.73 -26.00
CA ASP A 3 -0.86 -0.26 -26.09
C ASP A 3 0.09 -0.20 -24.88
N ASP A 4 0.42 1.00 -24.41
CA ASP A 4 1.26 1.20 -23.22
C ASP A 4 0.59 0.64 -21.96
N MET A 5 -0.70 0.90 -21.75
CA MET A 5 -1.46 0.38 -20.61
C MET A 5 -1.55 -1.14 -20.63
N VAL A 6 -1.79 -1.73 -21.81
CA VAL A 6 -1.87 -3.19 -21.98
C VAL A 6 -0.48 -3.83 -21.84
N GLY A 7 0.57 -3.20 -22.38
CA GLY A 7 1.95 -3.65 -22.24
C GLY A 7 2.39 -3.63 -20.77
N TYR A 8 2.09 -2.53 -20.06
CA TYR A 8 2.39 -2.43 -18.63
C TYR A 8 1.60 -3.44 -17.80
N PHE A 9 0.34 -3.72 -18.14
CA PHE A 9 -0.41 -4.79 -17.48
C PHE A 9 0.23 -6.17 -17.70
N LYS A 10 0.70 -6.46 -18.92
CA LYS A 10 1.34 -7.74 -19.27
C LYS A 10 2.66 -7.93 -18.53
N SER A 11 3.47 -6.89 -18.36
CA SER A 11 4.80 -7.00 -17.76
C SER A 11 4.79 -7.59 -16.34
N PHE A 12 3.70 -7.41 -15.57
CA PHE A 12 3.53 -8.03 -14.25
C PHE A 12 3.47 -9.57 -14.28
N PHE A 13 3.29 -10.17 -15.45
CA PHE A 13 3.15 -11.60 -15.66
C PHE A 13 4.26 -12.21 -16.53
N GLU A 14 5.19 -11.40 -17.06
CA GLU A 14 6.19 -11.86 -18.04
C GLU A 14 7.39 -12.56 -17.39
N THR A 15 7.75 -12.21 -16.15
CA THR A 15 8.94 -12.73 -15.46
C THR A 15 8.66 -13.31 -14.06
N PRO A 16 7.65 -14.19 -13.89
CA PRO A 16 7.39 -14.76 -12.57
C PRO A 16 8.54 -15.67 -12.14
N SER A 17 9.12 -15.42 -10.97
CA SER A 17 10.06 -16.36 -10.35
C SER A 17 9.44 -16.99 -9.10
N ALA A 18 9.68 -18.28 -8.90
CA ALA A 18 9.22 -18.99 -7.70
C ALA A 18 9.86 -18.40 -6.42
N LEU A 19 11.12 -17.96 -6.51
CA LEU A 19 11.83 -17.33 -5.40
C LEU A 19 11.20 -15.97 -5.05
N GLY A 20 11.02 -15.09 -6.03
CA GLY A 20 10.44 -13.75 -5.83
C GLY A 20 9.02 -13.82 -5.30
N LEU A 21 8.18 -14.70 -5.85
CA LEU A 21 6.85 -14.96 -5.32
C LEU A 21 6.89 -15.53 -3.89
N GLY A 22 7.77 -16.49 -3.63
CA GLY A 22 7.95 -17.07 -2.30
C GLY A 22 8.34 -16.03 -1.25
N LEU A 23 9.32 -15.17 -1.58
CA LEU A 23 9.75 -14.07 -0.71
C LEU A 23 8.62 -13.06 -0.47
N ALA A 24 7.91 -12.65 -1.53
CA ALA A 24 6.79 -11.73 -1.40
C ALA A 24 5.69 -12.28 -0.48
N ILE A 25 5.34 -13.57 -0.60
CA ILE A 25 4.39 -14.24 0.29
C ILE A 25 4.89 -14.24 1.73
N VAL A 26 6.17 -14.55 1.96
CA VAL A 26 6.78 -14.53 3.30
C VAL A 26 6.71 -13.12 3.90
N PHE A 27 7.02 -12.08 3.13
CA PHE A 27 6.94 -10.69 3.59
C PHE A 27 5.51 -10.33 4.00
N GLY A 28 4.54 -10.65 3.14
CA GLY A 28 3.13 -10.45 3.44
C GLY A 28 2.70 -11.20 4.69
N ALA A 29 3.11 -12.46 4.84
CA ALA A 29 2.77 -13.28 6.00
C ALA A 29 3.35 -12.72 7.31
N VAL A 30 4.62 -12.30 7.32
CA VAL A 30 5.30 -11.72 8.49
C VAL A 30 4.54 -10.49 9.01
N TRP A 31 4.23 -9.53 8.12
CA TRP A 31 3.55 -8.30 8.53
C TRP A 31 2.07 -8.49 8.81
N LEU A 32 1.39 -9.35 8.04
CA LEU A 32 -0.04 -9.62 8.23
C LEU A 32 -0.30 -10.39 9.54
N ALA A 33 0.66 -11.21 10.01
CA ALA A 33 0.55 -11.94 11.27
C ALA A 33 0.33 -11.01 12.47
N CYS A 34 0.90 -9.80 12.46
CA CYS A 34 0.71 -8.81 13.52
C CYS A 34 -0.77 -8.41 13.74
N TYR A 35 -1.60 -8.55 12.71
CA TYR A 35 -3.03 -8.20 12.75
C TYR A 35 -3.93 -9.37 13.17
N TRP A 36 -3.38 -10.59 13.18
CA TRP A 36 -4.06 -11.84 13.52
C TRP A 36 -5.39 -12.05 12.75
N PRO A 37 -5.39 -11.98 11.41
CA PRO A 37 -6.61 -12.18 10.63
C PRO A 37 -7.10 -13.64 10.77
N PRO A 38 -8.41 -13.87 10.93
CA PRO A 38 -8.96 -15.22 11.06
C PRO A 38 -9.13 -15.91 9.70
N LEU A 39 -8.08 -15.94 8.85
CA LEU A 39 -8.13 -16.41 7.45
C LEU A 39 -8.73 -17.82 7.31
N PHE A 40 -8.37 -18.73 8.20
CA PHE A 40 -8.86 -20.11 8.18
C PHE A 40 -10.28 -20.27 8.74
N LYS A 41 -10.73 -19.35 9.59
CA LYS A 41 -12.10 -19.35 10.13
C LYS A 41 -13.07 -18.55 9.24
N LYS A 42 -12.54 -17.65 8.40
CA LYS A 42 -13.29 -16.75 7.52
C LYS A 42 -12.69 -16.82 6.11
N PRO A 43 -12.99 -17.88 5.33
CA PRO A 43 -12.35 -18.12 4.04
C PRO A 43 -12.59 -17.03 3.00
N TRP A 44 -13.68 -16.26 3.13
CA TRP A 44 -13.95 -15.11 2.27
C TRP A 44 -12.87 -14.01 2.34
N LEU A 45 -12.05 -13.97 3.39
CA LEU A 45 -10.89 -13.07 3.46
C LEU A 45 -9.84 -13.40 2.39
N TRP A 46 -9.75 -14.65 1.93
CA TRP A 46 -8.91 -14.99 0.76
C TRP A 46 -9.44 -14.32 -0.51
N ALA A 47 -10.76 -14.24 -0.67
CA ALA A 47 -11.35 -13.52 -1.79
C ALA A 47 -11.01 -12.02 -1.72
N VAL A 48 -10.98 -11.41 -0.52
CA VAL A 48 -10.53 -10.02 -0.33
C VAL A 48 -9.06 -9.86 -0.75
N LEU A 49 -8.18 -10.76 -0.30
CA LEU A 49 -6.76 -10.74 -0.64
C LEU A 49 -6.55 -10.79 -2.17
N VAL A 50 -7.16 -11.78 -2.83
CA VAL A 50 -6.99 -11.98 -4.27
C VAL A 50 -7.65 -10.87 -5.09
N SER A 51 -8.89 -10.49 -4.76
CA SER A 51 -9.58 -9.43 -5.51
C SER A 51 -8.90 -8.07 -5.37
N SER A 52 -8.38 -7.73 -4.19
CA SER A 52 -7.62 -6.50 -4.00
C SER A 52 -6.38 -6.46 -4.88
N ALA A 53 -5.64 -7.57 -5.01
CA ALA A 53 -4.45 -7.63 -5.86
C ALA A 53 -4.78 -7.29 -7.32
N PHE A 54 -5.76 -7.97 -7.90
CA PHE A 54 -6.14 -7.78 -9.30
C PHE A 54 -6.83 -6.44 -9.58
N LEU A 55 -7.71 -5.98 -8.68
CA LEU A 55 -8.38 -4.69 -8.84
C LEU A 55 -7.39 -3.54 -8.76
N THR A 56 -6.42 -3.60 -7.85
CA THR A 56 -5.39 -2.57 -7.74
C THR A 56 -4.44 -2.62 -8.92
N LEU A 57 -4.02 -3.80 -9.39
CA LEU A 57 -3.24 -3.89 -10.63
C LEU A 57 -3.97 -3.26 -11.81
N ALA A 58 -5.25 -3.60 -12.00
CA ALA A 58 -6.06 -3.02 -13.07
C ALA A 58 -6.17 -1.49 -12.92
N ALA A 59 -6.40 -0.99 -11.70
CA ALA A 59 -6.46 0.45 -11.44
C ALA A 59 -5.10 1.12 -11.71
N VAL A 60 -3.98 0.49 -11.34
CA VAL A 60 -2.64 1.01 -11.62
C VAL A 60 -2.41 1.12 -13.13
N CYS A 61 -2.74 0.10 -13.90
CA CYS A 61 -2.48 0.08 -15.34
C CYS A 61 -3.43 0.97 -16.14
N PHE A 62 -4.73 0.96 -15.82
CA PHE A 62 -5.77 1.58 -16.64
C PHE A 62 -6.32 2.90 -16.08
N ILE A 63 -5.92 3.29 -14.86
CA ILE A 63 -6.34 4.56 -14.25
C ILE A 63 -5.11 5.36 -13.81
N GLN A 64 -4.24 4.81 -12.98
CA GLN A 64 -3.10 5.54 -12.44
C GLN A 64 -2.13 5.93 -13.55
N TYR A 65 -1.62 4.97 -14.32
CA TYR A 65 -0.64 5.21 -15.38
C TYR A 65 -1.10 6.30 -16.37
N PRO A 66 -2.30 6.24 -16.99
CA PRO A 66 -2.73 7.29 -17.91
C PRO A 66 -2.90 8.65 -17.21
N LEU A 67 -3.44 8.69 -15.97
CA LEU A 67 -3.54 9.94 -15.20
C LEU A 67 -2.16 10.55 -14.94
N GLN A 68 -1.16 9.73 -14.64
CA GLN A 68 0.21 10.17 -14.41
C GLN A 68 0.84 10.73 -15.70
N VAL A 69 0.67 10.04 -16.82
CA VAL A 69 1.16 10.54 -18.13
C VAL A 69 0.50 11.87 -18.48
N TRP A 70 -0.83 11.97 -18.35
CA TRP A 70 -1.55 13.21 -18.67
C TRP A 70 -1.20 14.35 -17.72
N ALA A 71 -1.04 14.08 -16.43
CA ALA A 71 -0.54 15.09 -15.48
C ALA A 71 0.87 15.57 -15.85
N GLY A 72 1.74 14.66 -16.29
CA GLY A 72 3.07 15.01 -16.78
C GLY A 72 3.02 15.86 -18.05
N GLN A 73 2.15 15.52 -18.99
CA GLN A 73 1.93 16.31 -20.22
C GLN A 73 1.35 17.69 -19.91
N ALA A 74 0.41 17.79 -18.99
CA ALA A 74 -0.17 19.06 -18.55
C ALA A 74 0.90 19.97 -17.94
N LEU A 75 1.78 19.44 -17.07
CA LEU A 75 2.89 20.22 -16.53
C LEU A 75 3.85 20.69 -17.64
N ASN A 76 4.15 19.81 -18.61
CA ASN A 76 5.02 20.15 -19.74
C ASN A 76 4.43 21.16 -20.73
N HIS A 77 3.11 21.30 -20.75
CA HIS A 77 2.46 22.34 -21.52
C HIS A 77 2.80 23.74 -20.98
N PHE A 78 2.94 23.88 -19.66
CA PHE A 78 3.18 25.18 -19.00
C PHE A 78 4.67 25.46 -18.74
N TRP A 79 5.47 24.42 -18.50
CA TRP A 79 6.89 24.56 -18.17
C TRP A 79 7.76 23.59 -18.95
N SER A 80 8.97 24.02 -19.28
CA SER A 80 9.95 23.11 -19.90
C SER A 80 10.38 22.02 -18.91
N GLN A 81 10.87 20.90 -19.44
CA GLN A 81 11.45 19.82 -18.64
C GLN A 81 12.56 20.30 -17.72
N GLU A 82 13.40 21.24 -18.18
CA GLU A 82 14.45 21.83 -17.35
C GLU A 82 13.88 22.53 -16.10
N VAL A 83 12.80 23.31 -16.27
CA VAL A 83 12.13 23.96 -15.14
C VAL A 83 11.49 22.93 -14.22
N LEU A 84 10.80 21.92 -14.76
CA LEU A 84 10.19 20.87 -13.95
C LEU A 84 11.22 20.09 -13.13
N MET A 85 12.39 19.78 -13.70
CA MET A 85 13.48 19.11 -12.99
C MET A 85 14.13 20.00 -11.93
N ARG A 86 14.29 21.30 -12.20
CA ARG A 86 14.78 22.25 -11.20
C ARG A 86 13.82 22.40 -10.01
N TRP A 87 12.52 22.23 -10.25
CA TRP A 87 11.46 22.30 -9.25
C TRP A 87 10.87 20.92 -8.93
N ILE A 88 11.67 19.84 -9.06
CA ILE A 88 11.16 18.45 -9.00
C ILE A 88 10.40 18.14 -7.71
N LEU A 89 10.81 18.73 -6.58
CA LEU A 89 10.10 18.61 -5.31
C LEU A 89 8.65 19.08 -5.49
N LEU A 90 8.42 20.28 -6.02
CA LEU A 90 7.07 20.77 -6.23
C LEU A 90 6.35 20.04 -7.39
N ALA A 91 7.04 19.84 -8.50
CA ALA A 91 6.47 19.29 -9.73
C ALA A 91 6.02 17.82 -9.60
N ALA A 92 6.64 17.04 -8.70
CA ALA A 92 6.29 15.64 -8.50
C ALA A 92 5.09 15.41 -7.57
N ILE A 93 4.65 16.42 -6.80
CA ILE A 93 3.54 16.28 -5.83
C ILE A 93 2.27 15.69 -6.47
N PRO A 94 1.77 16.21 -7.63
CA PRO A 94 0.57 15.66 -8.25
C PRO A 94 0.71 14.17 -8.57
N GLN A 95 1.87 13.75 -9.09
CA GLN A 95 2.14 12.37 -9.46
C GLN A 95 2.10 11.42 -8.25
N MET A 96 2.70 11.86 -7.13
CA MET A 96 2.76 11.07 -5.90
C MET A 96 1.37 10.95 -5.25
N LEU A 97 0.60 12.04 -5.23
CA LEU A 97 -0.76 12.02 -4.69
C LEU A 97 -1.72 11.20 -5.56
N LEU A 98 -1.61 11.27 -6.90
CA LEU A 98 -2.40 10.43 -7.80
C LEU A 98 -2.15 8.94 -7.56
N THR A 99 -0.89 8.55 -7.32
CA THR A 99 -0.54 7.17 -6.98
C THR A 99 -1.27 6.71 -5.73
N GLY A 100 -1.14 7.48 -4.63
CA GLY A 100 -1.78 7.13 -3.36
C GLY A 100 -3.30 7.03 -3.45
N LEU A 101 -3.95 7.99 -4.13
CA LEU A 101 -5.40 8.00 -4.31
C LEU A 101 -5.89 6.76 -5.07
N VAL A 102 -5.28 6.44 -6.21
CA VAL A 102 -5.73 5.32 -7.05
C VAL A 102 -5.44 3.97 -6.37
N GLN A 103 -4.26 3.79 -5.78
CA GLN A 103 -3.89 2.51 -5.18
C GLN A 103 -4.66 2.26 -3.88
N GLU A 104 -4.74 3.22 -2.96
CA GLU A 104 -5.50 3.02 -1.72
C GLU A 104 -7.00 2.87 -2.01
N GLY A 105 -7.54 3.62 -2.97
CA GLY A 105 -8.96 3.53 -3.35
C GLY A 105 -9.32 2.16 -3.91
N SER A 106 -8.52 1.65 -4.85
CA SER A 106 -8.76 0.34 -5.48
C SER A 106 -8.60 -0.83 -4.51
N LYS A 107 -7.61 -0.79 -3.60
CA LYS A 107 -7.43 -1.81 -2.57
C LYS A 107 -8.65 -1.94 -1.66
N LEU A 108 -9.35 -0.83 -1.40
CA LEU A 108 -10.49 -0.82 -0.49
C LEU A 108 -11.80 -1.28 -1.13
N VAL A 109 -11.87 -1.50 -2.45
CA VAL A 109 -13.10 -1.92 -3.13
C VAL A 109 -13.72 -3.18 -2.49
N PRO A 110 -12.98 -4.29 -2.23
CA PRO A 110 -13.55 -5.45 -1.55
C PRO A 110 -14.03 -5.15 -0.12
N VAL A 111 -13.36 -4.22 0.58
CA VAL A 111 -13.72 -3.78 1.94
C VAL A 111 -15.05 -3.02 1.93
N VAL A 112 -15.20 -2.09 0.97
CA VAL A 112 -16.43 -1.30 0.76
C VAL A 112 -17.60 -2.20 0.36
N VAL A 113 -17.37 -3.17 -0.54
CA VAL A 113 -18.40 -4.14 -0.92
C VAL A 113 -18.87 -4.95 0.28
N TYR A 114 -17.94 -5.42 1.13
CA TYR A 114 -18.30 -6.13 2.35
C TYR A 114 -19.08 -5.24 3.34
N TRP A 115 -18.63 -4.01 3.53
CA TRP A 115 -19.31 -3.02 4.38
C TRP A 115 -20.74 -2.73 3.89
N TRP A 116 -20.95 -2.54 2.58
CA TRP A 116 -22.27 -2.37 1.99
C TRP A 116 -23.17 -3.59 2.19
N ARG A 117 -22.65 -4.80 1.94
CA ARG A 117 -23.39 -6.05 2.16
C ARG A 117 -23.72 -6.31 3.63
N SER A 118 -22.96 -5.71 4.54
CA SER A 118 -23.19 -5.79 6.00
C SER A 118 -24.12 -4.67 6.50
N GLY A 119 -24.93 -4.08 5.62
CA GLY A 119 -25.86 -3.01 5.99
C GLY A 119 -25.17 -1.71 6.42
N ARG A 120 -23.96 -1.44 5.89
CA ARG A 120 -23.12 -0.30 6.27
C ARG A 120 -22.72 -0.27 7.75
N SER A 121 -22.72 -1.43 8.39
CA SER A 121 -22.25 -1.61 9.77
C SER A 121 -21.10 -2.62 9.80
N LEU A 122 -20.01 -2.26 10.46
CA LEU A 122 -18.83 -3.10 10.58
C LEU A 122 -18.14 -2.80 11.90
N ASP A 123 -17.78 -3.85 12.66
CA ASP A 123 -16.92 -3.67 13.82
C ASP A 123 -15.58 -3.04 13.38
N PRO A 124 -15.09 -1.96 14.02
CA PRO A 124 -13.86 -1.29 13.62
C PRO A 124 -12.63 -2.18 13.59
N LYS A 125 -12.52 -3.14 14.52
CA LYS A 125 -11.38 -4.06 14.55
C LYS A 125 -11.48 -5.08 13.42
N LEU A 126 -12.68 -5.48 13.02
CA LEU A 126 -12.91 -6.30 11.82
C LEU A 126 -12.62 -5.51 10.54
N GLY A 127 -13.08 -4.26 10.43
CA GLY A 127 -12.76 -3.37 9.30
C GLY A 127 -11.25 -3.20 9.11
N LEU A 128 -10.53 -3.00 10.21
CA LEU A 128 -9.07 -2.95 10.22
C LEU A 128 -8.43 -4.22 9.66
N VAL A 129 -8.91 -5.39 10.10
CA VAL A 129 -8.39 -6.69 9.62
C VAL A 129 -8.68 -6.91 8.15
N ILE A 130 -9.88 -6.59 7.67
CA ILE A 130 -10.24 -6.73 6.25
C ILE A 130 -9.36 -5.80 5.40
N GLY A 131 -9.15 -4.57 5.87
CA GLY A 131 -8.23 -3.61 5.25
C GLY A 131 -6.79 -4.12 5.21
N ALA A 132 -6.28 -4.70 6.29
CA ALA A 132 -4.94 -5.31 6.34
C ALA A 132 -4.79 -6.44 5.29
N VAL A 133 -5.81 -7.29 5.17
CA VAL A 133 -5.83 -8.40 4.20
C VAL A 133 -5.88 -7.89 2.76
N ALA A 134 -6.66 -6.84 2.48
CA ALA A 134 -6.67 -6.20 1.17
C ALA A 134 -5.31 -5.58 0.82
N GLY A 135 -4.72 -4.84 1.78
CA GLY A 135 -3.38 -4.29 1.67
C GLY A 135 -2.33 -5.35 1.35
N ALA A 136 -2.37 -6.49 2.05
CA ALA A 136 -1.46 -7.61 1.81
C ALA A 136 -1.59 -8.18 0.40
N GLY A 137 -2.82 -8.30 -0.13
CA GLY A 137 -3.05 -8.85 -1.47
C GLY A 137 -2.27 -8.11 -2.55
N PHE A 138 -2.46 -6.80 -2.66
CA PHE A 138 -1.72 -6.01 -3.64
C PHE A 138 -0.22 -5.92 -3.30
N ALA A 139 0.14 -5.77 -2.03
CA ALA A 139 1.53 -5.65 -1.62
C ALA A 139 2.39 -6.87 -1.99
N ILE A 140 1.85 -8.08 -1.78
CA ILE A 140 2.51 -9.33 -2.19
C ILE A 140 2.66 -9.35 -3.72
N PHE A 141 1.61 -8.96 -4.43
CA PHE A 141 1.63 -8.94 -5.89
C PHE A 141 2.61 -7.91 -6.46
N GLU A 142 2.78 -6.75 -5.82
CA GLU A 142 3.75 -5.75 -6.25
C GLU A 142 5.19 -6.20 -5.91
N ALA A 143 5.41 -6.71 -4.69
CA ALA A 143 6.72 -7.17 -4.24
C ALA A 143 7.27 -8.30 -5.12
N GLN A 144 6.42 -9.22 -5.61
CA GLN A 144 6.88 -10.32 -6.46
C GLN A 144 7.51 -9.84 -7.79
N GLY A 145 7.07 -8.69 -8.33
CA GLY A 145 7.62 -8.15 -9.58
C GLY A 145 9.08 -7.76 -9.41
N ILE A 146 9.38 -6.99 -8.36
CA ILE A 146 10.75 -6.55 -8.05
C ILE A 146 11.62 -7.70 -7.57
N LEU A 147 11.09 -8.57 -6.71
CA LEU A 147 11.84 -9.69 -6.16
C LEU A 147 12.09 -10.80 -7.18
N SER A 148 11.40 -10.81 -8.32
CA SER A 148 11.65 -11.81 -9.35
C SER A 148 12.93 -11.62 -10.13
N GLU A 149 13.48 -10.40 -10.09
CA GLU A 149 14.81 -10.11 -10.64
C GLU A 149 15.91 -10.31 -9.59
N TRP A 150 15.55 -10.52 -8.32
CA TRP A 150 16.52 -10.65 -7.24
C TRP A 150 17.13 -12.06 -7.16
N THR A 151 18.46 -12.14 -7.08
CA THR A 151 19.19 -13.41 -6.96
C THR A 151 20.36 -13.30 -5.97
N LEU A 152 20.84 -14.45 -5.47
CA LEU A 152 22.06 -14.50 -4.65
C LEU A 152 23.30 -14.07 -5.44
N GLU A 153 23.31 -14.23 -6.76
CA GLU A 153 24.40 -13.78 -7.64
C GLU A 153 24.50 -12.24 -7.66
N LEU A 154 23.37 -11.52 -7.62
CA LEU A 154 23.38 -10.07 -7.46
C LEU A 154 24.04 -9.64 -6.15
N VAL A 155 23.83 -10.39 -5.06
CA VAL A 155 24.50 -10.11 -3.77
C VAL A 155 26.01 -10.36 -3.86
N GLN A 156 26.44 -11.39 -4.59
CA GLN A 156 27.87 -11.64 -4.81
C GLN A 156 28.51 -10.54 -5.67
N THR A 157 27.77 -10.03 -6.67
CA THR A 157 28.26 -9.03 -7.63
C THR A 157 28.28 -7.62 -7.05
N TYR A 158 27.19 -7.22 -6.41
CA TYR A 158 26.95 -5.84 -5.94
C TYR A 158 27.04 -5.69 -4.42
N GLY A 159 27.33 -6.77 -3.69
CA GLY A 159 27.47 -6.76 -2.24
C GLY A 159 26.18 -6.36 -1.53
N PHE A 160 26.33 -5.57 -0.46
CA PHE A 160 25.22 -5.12 0.38
C PHE A 160 24.18 -4.29 -0.39
N VAL A 161 24.56 -3.61 -1.46
CA VAL A 161 23.65 -2.76 -2.26
C VAL A 161 22.54 -3.60 -2.91
N ALA A 162 22.80 -4.86 -3.26
CA ALA A 162 21.78 -5.76 -3.79
C ALA A 162 20.66 -6.08 -2.78
N LEU A 163 20.88 -5.84 -1.48
CA LEU A 163 19.88 -6.05 -0.44
C LEU A 163 18.94 -4.86 -0.27
N LEU A 164 19.23 -3.70 -0.86
CA LEU A 164 18.38 -2.50 -0.71
C LEU A 164 16.98 -2.77 -1.25
N ALA A 165 16.86 -3.27 -2.49
CA ALA A 165 15.58 -3.65 -3.07
C ALA A 165 14.81 -4.70 -2.24
N PHE A 166 15.52 -5.59 -1.54
CA PHE A 166 14.89 -6.56 -0.64
C PHE A 166 14.25 -5.87 0.58
N TRP A 167 15.00 -4.97 1.24
CA TRP A 167 14.52 -4.24 2.41
C TRP A 167 13.41 -3.25 2.06
N GLU A 168 13.56 -2.55 0.93
CA GLU A 168 12.58 -1.61 0.41
C GLU A 168 11.23 -2.29 0.25
N ARG A 169 11.21 -3.47 -0.38
CA ARG A 169 10.00 -4.25 -0.60
C ARG A 169 9.45 -4.83 0.69
N PHE A 170 10.30 -5.30 1.61
CA PHE A 170 9.88 -5.79 2.91
C PHE A 170 9.08 -4.74 3.70
N PHE A 171 9.57 -3.49 3.76
CA PHE A 171 8.89 -2.41 4.49
C PHE A 171 7.73 -1.79 3.70
N THR A 172 7.83 -1.71 2.37
CA THR A 172 6.72 -1.27 1.52
C THR A 172 5.51 -2.18 1.70
N VAL A 173 5.72 -3.51 1.76
CA VAL A 173 4.64 -4.46 2.07
C VAL A 173 3.96 -4.15 3.40
N ALA A 174 4.75 -3.88 4.45
CA ALA A 174 4.22 -3.47 5.75
C ALA A 174 3.36 -2.21 5.66
N ALA A 175 3.83 -1.21 4.90
CA ALA A 175 3.14 0.06 4.72
C ALA A 175 1.80 -0.13 4.01
N HIS A 176 1.73 -0.88 2.90
CA HIS A 176 0.46 -1.16 2.21
C HIS A 176 -0.56 -1.86 3.12
N ILE A 177 -0.11 -2.82 3.93
CA ILE A 177 -0.96 -3.51 4.91
C ILE A 177 -1.47 -2.51 5.95
N ALA A 178 -0.59 -1.69 6.52
CA ALA A 178 -0.94 -0.73 7.56
C ALA A 178 -1.88 0.37 7.05
N PHE A 179 -1.61 0.95 5.88
CA PHE A 179 -2.44 2.00 5.29
C PHE A 179 -3.86 1.48 5.02
N SER A 180 -3.98 0.31 4.38
CA SER A 180 -5.29 -0.25 4.10
C SER A 180 -6.00 -0.72 5.38
N ALA A 181 -5.27 -1.18 6.41
CA ALA A 181 -5.84 -1.46 7.73
C ALA A 181 -6.43 -0.20 8.39
N LEU A 182 -5.69 0.91 8.37
CA LEU A 182 -6.19 2.20 8.87
C LEU A 182 -7.44 2.64 8.10
N ALA A 183 -7.43 2.55 6.78
CA ALA A 183 -8.57 2.93 5.96
C ALA A 183 -9.81 2.05 6.23
N GLY A 184 -9.62 0.73 6.37
CA GLY A 184 -10.69 -0.19 6.78
C GLY A 184 -11.25 0.12 8.17
N TYR A 185 -10.40 0.52 9.12
CA TYR A 185 -10.83 0.98 10.44
C TYR A 185 -11.68 2.25 10.34
N GLY A 186 -11.22 3.25 9.59
CA GLY A 186 -11.92 4.52 9.40
C GLY A 186 -13.29 4.34 8.75
N LEU A 187 -13.36 3.50 7.70
CA LEU A 187 -14.62 3.15 7.03
C LEU A 187 -15.63 2.56 8.03
N ALA A 188 -15.20 1.59 8.84
CA ALA A 188 -16.04 0.96 9.86
C ALA A 188 -16.49 1.93 10.97
N LYS A 189 -15.74 3.01 11.23
CA LYS A 189 -16.12 4.07 12.18
C LYS A 189 -17.02 5.15 11.57
N GLY A 190 -17.37 5.06 10.29
CA GLY A 190 -18.12 6.10 9.57
C GLY A 190 -17.26 7.27 9.10
N TRP A 191 -15.93 7.17 9.17
CA TRP A 191 -14.96 8.18 8.74
C TRP A 191 -14.19 7.73 7.48
N GLY A 192 -14.88 7.02 6.60
CA GLY A 192 -14.27 6.33 5.47
C GLY A 192 -13.48 7.27 4.55
N TRP A 193 -14.04 8.43 4.19
CA TRP A 193 -13.37 9.36 3.29
C TRP A 193 -12.17 10.04 3.95
N GLN A 194 -12.24 10.39 5.25
CA GLN A 194 -11.11 11.01 5.95
C GLN A 194 -9.92 10.07 6.01
N PHE A 195 -10.16 8.82 6.41
CA PHE A 195 -9.10 7.82 6.50
C PHE A 195 -8.59 7.39 5.12
N TYR A 196 -9.45 7.37 4.10
CA TYR A 196 -9.02 7.18 2.71
C TYR A 196 -8.05 8.27 2.26
N LEU A 197 -8.39 9.55 2.43
CA LEU A 197 -7.51 10.65 2.03
C LEU A 197 -6.21 10.66 2.82
N MET A 198 -6.28 10.40 4.13
CA MET A 198 -5.11 10.31 5.00
C MET A 198 -4.17 9.19 4.56
N THR A 199 -4.69 7.99 4.29
CA THR A 199 -3.87 6.85 3.88
C THR A 199 -3.34 7.01 2.45
N SER A 200 -4.10 7.64 1.56
CA SER A 200 -3.63 8.07 0.24
C SER A 200 -2.48 9.07 0.33
N PHE A 201 -2.56 10.02 1.27
CA PHE A 201 -1.47 10.95 1.54
C PHE A 201 -0.24 10.24 2.13
N LEU A 202 -0.41 9.33 3.09
CA LEU A 202 0.70 8.54 3.65
C LEU A 202 1.38 7.68 2.58
N HIS A 203 0.61 7.12 1.65
CA HIS A 203 1.14 6.42 0.49
C HIS A 203 1.94 7.36 -0.40
N GLY A 204 1.37 8.52 -0.77
CA GLY A 204 2.08 9.52 -1.55
C GLY A 204 3.37 9.97 -0.87
N LEU A 205 3.36 10.14 0.45
CA LEU A 205 4.52 10.49 1.28
C LEU A 205 5.60 9.40 1.24
N LEU A 206 5.21 8.12 1.27
CA LEU A 206 6.15 6.99 1.12
C LEU A 206 6.80 7.00 -0.27
N ASN A 207 6.02 7.17 -1.34
CA ASN A 207 6.53 7.22 -2.71
C ASN A 207 7.40 8.45 -2.99
N TYR A 208 7.16 9.54 -2.24
CA TYR A 208 7.94 10.76 -2.34
C TYR A 208 9.43 10.54 -1.98
N SER A 209 9.78 9.42 -1.36
CA SER A 209 11.18 8.99 -1.18
C SER A 209 11.98 8.92 -2.49
N VAL A 210 11.34 8.50 -3.58
CA VAL A 210 11.94 8.48 -4.93
C VAL A 210 12.23 9.91 -5.42
N VAL A 211 11.37 10.86 -5.08
CA VAL A 211 11.54 12.29 -5.43
C VAL A 211 12.70 12.89 -4.63
N PHE A 212 12.82 12.58 -3.34
CA PHE A 212 13.96 13.02 -2.54
C PHE A 212 15.29 12.48 -3.07
N ARG A 213 15.30 11.21 -3.51
CA ARG A 213 16.47 10.61 -4.16
C ARG A 213 16.80 11.29 -5.49
N ALA A 214 15.80 11.50 -6.34
CA ALA A 214 15.97 12.18 -7.64
C ALA A 214 16.46 13.63 -7.50
N ALA A 215 16.08 14.31 -6.42
CA ALA A 215 16.55 15.66 -6.08
C ALA A 215 17.97 15.68 -5.47
N GLY A 216 18.60 14.53 -5.26
CA GLY A 216 19.91 14.42 -4.61
C GLY A 216 19.90 14.67 -3.09
N LEU A 217 18.72 14.69 -2.47
CA LEU A 217 18.58 14.89 -1.02
C LEU A 217 18.77 13.58 -0.25
N PHE A 218 18.34 12.46 -0.85
CA PHE A 218 18.50 11.12 -0.28
C PHE A 218 19.54 10.31 -1.04
N THR A 219 20.36 9.58 -0.29
CA THR A 219 21.08 8.41 -0.79
C THR A 219 20.14 7.21 -0.79
N ASP A 220 20.54 6.10 -1.41
CA ASP A 220 19.75 4.86 -1.39
C ASP A 220 19.47 4.40 0.05
N ILE A 221 20.46 4.54 0.94
CA ILE A 221 20.31 4.21 2.37
C ILE A 221 19.30 5.14 3.06
N HIS A 222 19.31 6.45 2.75
CA HIS A 222 18.30 7.37 3.30
C HIS A 222 16.89 6.98 2.85
N THR A 223 16.72 6.56 1.59
CA THR A 223 15.44 6.06 1.07
C THR A 223 14.96 4.83 1.84
N GLU A 224 15.83 3.84 2.07
CA GLU A 224 15.48 2.65 2.87
C GLU A 224 15.03 3.01 4.29
N ILE A 225 15.81 3.84 4.99
CA ILE A 225 15.51 4.26 6.37
C ILE A 225 14.18 5.00 6.41
N TYR A 226 13.94 5.90 5.46
CA TYR A 226 12.70 6.66 5.38
C TYR A 226 11.48 5.77 5.19
N ILE A 227 11.53 4.82 4.26
CA ILE A 227 10.45 3.85 4.00
C ILE A 227 10.22 3.00 5.24
N ALA A 228 11.29 2.47 5.85
CA ALA A 228 11.20 1.66 7.07
C ALA A 228 10.55 2.41 8.23
N VAL A 229 10.95 3.66 8.48
CA VAL A 229 10.38 4.49 9.56
C VAL A 229 8.89 4.74 9.32
N LEU A 230 8.49 5.16 8.12
CA LEU A 230 7.08 5.42 7.82
C LEU A 230 6.23 4.14 7.95
N ALA A 231 6.72 3.03 7.43
CA ALA A 231 6.06 1.74 7.52
C ALA A 231 5.84 1.33 8.99
N VAL A 232 6.90 1.37 9.82
CA VAL A 232 6.83 0.99 11.23
C VAL A 232 5.88 1.90 12.01
N LEU A 233 5.91 3.22 11.78
CA LEU A 233 5.00 4.17 12.45
C LEU A 233 3.53 3.89 12.09
N ALA A 234 3.24 3.65 10.80
CA ALA A 234 1.88 3.34 10.35
C ALA A 234 1.40 1.99 10.91
N THR A 235 2.26 0.96 10.91
CA THR A 235 1.97 -0.34 11.51
C THR A 235 1.71 -0.20 13.00
N ALA A 236 2.56 0.51 13.74
CA ALA A 236 2.39 0.75 15.17
C ALA A 236 1.05 1.43 15.47
N TRP A 237 0.66 2.42 14.66
CA TRP A 237 -0.64 3.08 14.79
C TRP A 237 -1.82 2.11 14.56
N ALA A 238 -1.77 1.33 13.48
CA ALA A 238 -2.81 0.36 13.17
C ALA A 238 -2.93 -0.71 14.27
N LEU A 239 -1.80 -1.22 14.79
CA LEU A 239 -1.78 -2.19 15.87
C LEU A 239 -2.28 -1.60 17.19
N TRP A 240 -1.95 -0.35 17.49
CA TRP A 240 -2.52 0.35 18.65
C TRP A 240 -4.05 0.43 18.55
N LEU A 241 -4.60 0.78 17.39
CA LEU A 241 -6.06 0.79 17.16
C LEU A 241 -6.70 -0.60 17.29
N ARG A 242 -5.98 -1.64 16.85
CA ARG A 242 -6.42 -3.04 16.95
C ARG A 242 -6.49 -3.52 18.40
N TRP A 243 -5.44 -3.25 19.18
CA TRP A 243 -5.25 -3.85 20.51
C TRP A 243 -5.69 -2.96 21.66
N ARG A 244 -5.93 -1.67 21.45
CA ARG A 244 -6.47 -0.80 22.50
C ARG A 244 -7.80 -1.33 23.05
N LYS A 245 -7.96 -1.24 24.36
CA LYS A 245 -9.22 -1.51 25.06
C LYS A 245 -10.17 -0.34 24.81
N THR A 246 -11.36 -0.61 24.31
CA THR A 246 -12.41 0.43 24.21
C THR A 246 -13.04 0.56 25.59
N ALA A 247 -13.01 1.74 26.20
CA ALA A 247 -13.44 1.99 27.58
C ALA A 247 -14.96 1.92 27.81
N SER A 248 -15.75 1.34 26.90
CA SER A 248 -17.21 1.28 26.98
C SER A 248 -17.67 -0.15 27.27
N ALA A 249 -17.46 -0.59 28.51
CA ALA A 249 -18.21 -1.67 29.15
C ALA A 249 -18.18 -1.56 30.69
N THR A 250 -18.04 -0.34 31.23
CA THR A 250 -18.54 -0.07 32.59
C THR A 250 -20.04 0.12 32.46
N GLU A 251 -20.79 -0.97 32.61
CA GLU A 251 -22.20 -0.91 32.97
C GLU A 251 -22.34 0.00 34.20
N PRO A 252 -23.24 1.00 34.19
CA PRO A 252 -23.69 1.56 35.45
C PRO A 252 -24.37 0.41 36.21
N ALA A 253 -23.75 -0.01 37.32
CA ALA A 253 -24.35 -0.95 38.25
C ALA A 253 -25.73 -0.41 38.63
N ILE A 254 -26.78 -1.09 38.14
CA ILE A 254 -28.13 -0.90 38.65
C ILE A 254 -28.08 -1.39 40.09
N SER A 255 -28.05 -0.47 41.05
CA SER A 255 -28.28 -0.77 42.46
C SER A 255 -29.75 -1.13 42.66
N PRO A 256 -30.08 -2.33 43.15
CA PRO A 256 -31.44 -2.69 43.57
C PRO A 256 -31.62 -2.45 45.08
N PRO A 257 -32.87 -2.50 45.59
CA PRO A 257 -34.05 -1.70 45.27
C PRO A 257 -34.19 -0.42 46.13
#